data_AF-A0A9D1YBD4-F1
#
_entry.id   AF-A0A9D1YBD4-F1
#
_cell.length_a   1.000
_cell.length_b   1.000
_cell.length_c   1.000
_cell.angle_alpha   90.00
_cell.angle_beta   90.00
_cell.angle_gamma   90.00
#
_symmetry.space_group_name_H-M   'P 1'
#
loop_
_entity.id
_entity.type
_entity.pdbx_description
1 polymer ?
#
loop_
_entity_poly.entity_id
_entity_poly.type
_entity_poly.pdbx_seq_one_letter_code
_entity_poly.pdbx_strand_id
1 'polypeptide(L)'
;AEVGVLPRTHGSGLFTRGQTQVLSVCTLDTLSANQKLDTIWEETEKRYMHHYNFPSYSVGEARGARSTNRREYGHGALAERALEPVIPSVEDFPYAIRVVSEVLSSNGSTSQGSICGSTLALMDAGVPIKAPVAGISCGLIQDDNGGFTTFIDIQGVEDFHGEMDFKVAGTKKGITAIQMDLKNDGLSHAIIKEALEITKDARFAILDEIMLPCIAEPRPEVAPTAPKMVKMKIDVDKIREVIGSGGKVIQKICADTGAKIDIEDDGTIYIAGENAESCDAAKKIIETIVFVPQVGQLYYGKVVRILQFGAFVELAPGKDGMVHISKLADHRVEKVEDVVNIGDMIWVKVTDIDEKGRVNLSYKDALKEIKAKKAAGESVK
;
A
#
# COMPACT_ATOMS: atom_id res chain seq x y z
N ALA A 1 -12.30 -2.23 23.86
CA ALA A 1 -11.59 -2.48 22.59
C ALA A 1 -10.11 -2.38 22.84
N GLU A 2 -9.30 -3.15 22.12
CA GLU A 2 -7.84 -3.18 22.28
C GLU A 2 -7.15 -3.26 20.90
N VAL A 3 -5.94 -2.72 20.80
CA VAL A 3 -5.08 -2.78 19.59
C VAL A 3 -3.71 -3.34 19.95
N GLY A 4 -2.95 -3.84 18.96
CA GLY A 4 -1.60 -4.36 19.20
C GLY A 4 -1.57 -5.60 20.10
N VAL A 5 -2.66 -6.38 20.11
CA VAL A 5 -2.84 -7.57 20.95
C VAL A 5 -1.86 -8.69 20.58
N LEU A 6 -1.48 -8.78 19.30
CA LEU A 6 -0.54 -9.79 18.80
C LEU A 6 0.82 -9.16 18.48
N PRO A 7 1.94 -9.75 18.94
CA PRO A 7 3.25 -9.07 18.96
C PRO A 7 3.93 -8.94 17.59
N ARG A 8 3.56 -9.76 16.59
CA ARG A 8 4.26 -9.82 15.29
C ARG A 8 3.42 -9.40 14.09
N THR A 9 2.11 -9.38 14.24
CA THR A 9 1.18 -9.01 13.16
C THR A 9 1.36 -7.56 12.78
N HIS A 10 1.07 -7.19 11.52
CA HIS A 10 1.24 -5.80 11.10
C HIS A 10 0.25 -4.89 11.81
N GLY A 11 -0.97 -5.36 12.06
CA GLY A 11 -1.88 -4.74 13.02
C GLY A 11 -2.88 -5.74 13.57
N SER A 12 -3.39 -5.47 14.77
CA SER A 12 -4.40 -6.30 15.41
C SER A 12 -5.39 -5.45 16.18
N GLY A 13 -6.65 -5.89 16.21
CA GLY A 13 -7.74 -5.23 16.90
C GLY A 13 -8.66 -6.26 17.55
N LEU A 14 -8.80 -6.19 18.88
CA LEU A 14 -9.75 -7.00 19.64
C LEU A 14 -10.95 -6.14 20.02
N PHE A 15 -12.09 -6.44 19.41
CA PHE A 15 -13.35 -5.80 19.72
C PHE A 15 -14.23 -6.73 20.53
N THR A 16 -14.65 -6.27 21.71
CA THR A 16 -15.56 -7.00 22.61
C THR A 16 -16.75 -6.12 22.92
N ARG A 17 -17.95 -6.69 22.79
CA ARG A 17 -19.23 -6.05 23.07
C ARG A 17 -20.18 -7.11 23.64
N GLY A 18 -20.53 -6.98 24.92
CA GLY A 18 -21.22 -8.03 25.65
C GLY A 18 -20.43 -9.36 25.57
N GLN A 19 -21.11 -10.42 25.12
CA GLN A 19 -20.51 -11.74 24.87
C GLN A 19 -20.08 -11.95 23.41
N THR A 20 -20.09 -10.91 22.58
CA THR A 20 -19.51 -10.97 21.24
C THR A 20 -18.08 -10.44 21.27
N GLN A 21 -17.14 -11.27 20.83
CA GLN A 21 -15.73 -10.93 20.77
C GLN A 21 -15.14 -11.35 19.43
N VAL A 22 -14.48 -10.40 18.75
CA VAL A 22 -13.84 -10.62 17.46
C VAL A 22 -12.41 -10.08 17.50
N LEU A 23 -11.46 -10.95 17.16
CA LEU A 23 -10.06 -10.60 16.97
C LEU A 23 -9.80 -10.45 15.47
N SER A 24 -9.50 -9.23 15.04
CA SER A 24 -9.13 -8.94 13.66
C SER A 24 -7.63 -8.72 13.54
N VAL A 25 -7.03 -9.27 12.49
CA VAL A 25 -5.59 -9.19 12.20
C VAL A 25 -5.40 -8.64 10.79
N CYS A 26 -4.66 -7.54 10.68
CA CYS A 26 -4.29 -6.92 9.41
C CYS A 26 -2.89 -7.36 8.99
N THR A 27 -2.75 -7.76 7.73
CA THR A 27 -1.49 -8.09 7.07
C THR A 27 -1.37 -7.25 5.80
N LEU A 28 -0.16 -6.78 5.54
CA LEU A 28 0.21 -5.92 4.42
C LEU A 28 1.28 -6.63 3.59
N ASP A 29 1.15 -6.62 2.28
CA ASP A 29 2.17 -7.16 1.36
C ASP A 29 2.21 -6.31 0.08
N THR A 30 3.08 -6.70 -0.85
CA THR A 30 3.20 -6.11 -2.19
C THR A 30 1.92 -6.22 -3.00
N LEU A 31 1.73 -5.33 -3.98
CA LEU A 31 0.55 -5.36 -4.85
C LEU A 31 0.46 -6.67 -5.66
N SER A 32 1.60 -7.34 -5.90
CA SER A 32 1.61 -8.69 -6.47
C SER A 32 0.83 -9.73 -5.67
N ALA A 33 0.57 -9.47 -4.38
CA ALA A 33 -0.22 -10.33 -3.49
C ALA A 33 -1.73 -10.05 -3.55
N ASN A 34 -2.18 -9.13 -4.41
CA ASN A 34 -3.60 -8.97 -4.73
C ASN A 34 -4.19 -10.33 -5.14
N GLN A 35 -5.39 -10.63 -4.65
CA GLN A 35 -6.07 -11.86 -5.02
C GLN A 35 -6.51 -11.76 -6.47
N LYS A 36 -6.03 -12.67 -7.33
CA LYS A 36 -6.51 -12.80 -8.71
C LYS A 36 -7.90 -13.42 -8.73
N LEU A 37 -8.78 -12.83 -9.52
CA LEU A 37 -10.16 -13.27 -9.72
C LEU A 37 -10.31 -13.79 -11.15
N ASP A 38 -10.74 -15.04 -11.27
CA ASP A 38 -11.15 -15.65 -12.54
C ASP A 38 -12.65 -15.91 -12.45
N THR A 39 -13.43 -14.89 -12.75
CA THR A 39 -14.89 -14.90 -12.64
C THR A 39 -15.53 -14.40 -13.93
N ILE A 40 -16.86 -14.41 -14.00
CA ILE A 40 -17.60 -13.88 -15.15
C ILE A 40 -17.62 -12.34 -15.22
N TRP A 41 -17.07 -11.65 -14.22
CA TRP A 41 -17.09 -10.20 -14.10
C TRP A 41 -15.79 -9.56 -14.59
N GLU A 42 -15.79 -8.23 -14.74
CA GLU A 42 -14.64 -7.47 -15.24
C GLU A 42 -13.53 -7.33 -14.20
N GLU A 43 -13.85 -7.41 -12.90
CA GLU A 43 -12.86 -7.36 -11.84
C GLU A 43 -11.94 -8.58 -11.89
N THR A 44 -10.67 -8.34 -12.19
CA THR A 44 -9.63 -9.37 -12.32
C THR A 44 -8.78 -9.53 -11.07
N GLU A 45 -8.85 -8.57 -10.15
CA GLU A 45 -8.08 -8.59 -8.92
C GLU A 45 -8.80 -7.94 -7.75
N LYS A 46 -8.34 -8.27 -6.54
CA LYS A 46 -8.87 -7.77 -5.29
C LYS A 46 -7.73 -7.39 -4.34
N ARG A 47 -7.59 -6.08 -4.12
CA ARG A 47 -6.55 -5.50 -3.25
C ARG A 47 -6.89 -5.56 -1.77
N TYR A 48 -8.14 -5.27 -1.42
CA TYR A 48 -8.62 -5.38 -0.05
C TYR A 48 -9.39 -6.69 0.13
N MET A 49 -8.86 -7.57 0.98
CA MET A 49 -9.39 -8.90 1.22
C MET A 49 -9.83 -9.00 2.67
N HIS A 50 -11.12 -9.24 2.91
CA HIS A 50 -11.63 -9.56 4.24
C HIS A 50 -12.01 -11.04 4.34
N HIS A 51 -11.36 -11.76 5.24
CA HIS A 51 -11.74 -13.12 5.60
C HIS A 51 -12.37 -13.12 7.00
N TYR A 52 -13.46 -13.85 7.13
CA TYR A 52 -14.20 -13.98 8.38
C TYR A 52 -14.31 -15.46 8.72
N ASN A 53 -13.96 -15.79 9.96
CA ASN A 53 -13.95 -17.15 10.48
C ASN A 53 -14.82 -17.23 11.74
N PHE A 54 -15.69 -18.22 11.78
CA PHE A 54 -16.62 -18.50 12.88
C PHE A 54 -16.39 -19.90 13.44
N PRO A 55 -15.37 -20.08 14.27
CA PRO A 55 -15.05 -21.39 14.82
C PRO A 55 -16.15 -21.86 15.79
N SER A 56 -16.34 -23.18 15.88
CA SER A 56 -17.39 -23.81 16.70
C SER A 56 -17.30 -23.47 18.18
N TYR A 57 -16.09 -23.30 18.71
CA TYR A 57 -15.89 -22.92 20.11
C TYR A 57 -16.46 -21.54 20.45
N SER A 58 -16.65 -20.65 19.46
CA SER A 58 -17.17 -19.29 19.69
C SER A 58 -18.60 -19.26 20.26
N VAL A 59 -19.34 -20.35 20.06
CA VAL A 59 -20.68 -20.59 20.61
C VAL A 59 -20.70 -21.73 21.63
N GLY A 60 -19.53 -22.20 22.07
CA GLY A 60 -19.40 -23.30 23.03
C GLY A 60 -19.66 -24.69 22.43
N GLU A 61 -19.66 -24.84 21.10
CA GLU A 61 -19.88 -26.13 20.45
C GLU A 61 -18.56 -26.86 20.16
N ALA A 62 -18.54 -28.18 20.34
CA ALA A 62 -17.41 -29.05 20.00
C ALA A 62 -17.58 -29.68 18.61
N ARG A 63 -17.41 -28.89 17.54
CA ARG A 63 -17.40 -29.38 16.14
C ARG A 63 -16.02 -29.24 15.52
N GLY A 64 -15.61 -30.24 14.73
CA GLY A 64 -14.35 -30.20 13.99
C GLY A 64 -14.30 -29.06 12.98
N ALA A 65 -13.11 -28.48 12.79
CA ALA A 65 -12.89 -27.42 11.80
C ALA A 65 -13.17 -27.95 10.38
N ARG A 66 -13.88 -27.15 9.59
CA ARG A 66 -14.21 -27.43 8.18
C ARG A 66 -13.84 -26.22 7.32
N SER A 67 -13.96 -26.36 6.01
CA SER A 67 -13.85 -25.23 5.09
C SER A 67 -14.91 -24.16 5.39
N THR A 68 -14.57 -22.91 5.09
CA THR A 68 -15.43 -21.74 5.26
C THR A 68 -16.80 -21.96 4.62
N ASN A 69 -17.85 -21.71 5.38
CA ASN A 69 -19.23 -21.90 4.94
C ASN A 69 -19.81 -20.62 4.30
N ARG A 70 -21.01 -20.72 3.70
CA ARG A 70 -21.67 -19.59 3.01
C ARG A 70 -21.91 -18.38 3.93
N ARG A 71 -22.23 -18.59 5.20
CA ARG A 71 -22.49 -17.50 6.15
C ARG A 71 -21.21 -16.78 6.52
N GLU A 72 -20.11 -17.51 6.68
CA GLU A 72 -18.80 -16.92 6.90
C GLU A 72 -18.37 -16.06 5.70
N TYR A 73 -18.54 -16.54 4.46
CA TYR A 73 -18.33 -15.72 3.26
C TYR A 73 -19.23 -14.49 3.22
N GLY A 74 -20.52 -14.64 3.54
CA GLY A 74 -21.48 -13.52 3.55
C GLY A 74 -21.15 -12.45 4.59
N HIS A 75 -20.74 -12.85 5.80
CA HIS A 75 -20.32 -11.93 6.84
C HIS A 75 -18.98 -11.24 6.51
N GLY A 76 -18.03 -11.99 5.94
CA GLY A 76 -16.78 -11.42 5.43
C GLY A 76 -17.03 -10.37 4.34
N ALA A 77 -17.87 -10.68 3.36
CA ALA A 77 -18.25 -9.75 2.30
C ALA A 77 -18.99 -8.50 2.81
N LEU A 78 -19.85 -8.64 3.83
CA LEU A 78 -20.50 -7.49 4.47
C LEU A 78 -19.47 -6.57 5.14
N ALA A 79 -18.54 -7.15 5.90
CA ALA A 79 -17.49 -6.38 6.56
C ALA A 79 -16.56 -5.71 5.55
N GLU A 80 -16.24 -6.41 4.47
CA GLU A 80 -15.43 -5.89 3.37
C GLU A 80 -16.09 -4.67 2.72
N ARG A 81 -17.35 -4.79 2.29
CA ARG A 81 -18.13 -3.70 1.68
C ARG A 81 -18.29 -2.51 2.61
N ALA A 82 -18.36 -2.75 3.92
CA ALA A 82 -18.44 -1.67 4.90
C ALA A 82 -17.15 -0.86 5.02
N LEU A 83 -15.99 -1.47 4.75
CA LEU A 83 -14.67 -0.87 4.94
C LEU A 83 -14.06 -0.35 3.63
N GLU A 84 -14.36 -0.99 2.50
CA GLU A 84 -13.86 -0.61 1.18
C GLU A 84 -13.98 0.90 0.86
N PRO A 85 -15.09 1.62 1.18
CA PRO A 85 -15.19 3.05 0.92
C PRO A 85 -14.14 3.93 1.64
N VAL A 86 -13.63 3.45 2.78
CA VAL A 86 -12.63 4.16 3.59
C VAL A 86 -11.20 3.69 3.35
N ILE A 87 -10.99 2.59 2.60
CA ILE A 87 -9.65 2.14 2.22
C ILE A 87 -8.99 3.19 1.31
N PRO A 88 -7.72 3.54 1.55
CA PRO A 88 -6.97 4.51 0.73
C PRO A 88 -6.76 4.00 -0.70
N SER A 89 -6.49 4.92 -1.62
CA SER A 89 -6.14 4.57 -3.00
C SER A 89 -4.82 3.78 -3.07
N VAL A 90 -4.53 3.17 -4.21
CA VAL A 90 -3.22 2.54 -4.47
C VAL A 90 -2.11 3.59 -4.46
N GLU A 91 -2.40 4.80 -4.92
CA GLU A 91 -1.43 5.89 -5.00
C GLU A 91 -0.97 6.35 -3.62
N ASP A 92 -1.89 6.42 -2.65
CA ASP A 92 -1.62 6.88 -1.29
C ASP A 92 -1.03 5.77 -0.41
N PHE A 93 -1.40 4.51 -0.66
CA PHE A 93 -1.00 3.40 0.18
C PHE A 93 -0.83 2.11 -0.64
N PRO A 94 0.31 1.90 -1.32
CA PRO A 94 0.47 0.88 -2.37
C PRO A 94 0.62 -0.56 -1.86
N TYR A 95 -0.17 -0.98 -0.88
CA TYR A 95 -0.16 -2.31 -0.29
C TYR A 95 -1.38 -3.13 -0.71
N ALA A 96 -1.18 -4.44 -0.88
CA ALA A 96 -2.26 -5.41 -0.74
C ALA A 96 -2.61 -5.55 0.74
N ILE A 97 -3.90 -5.52 1.08
CA ILE A 97 -4.38 -5.47 2.45
C ILE A 97 -5.26 -6.69 2.70
N ARG A 98 -4.84 -7.55 3.64
CA ARG A 98 -5.63 -8.69 4.09
C ARG A 98 -6.00 -8.52 5.55
N VAL A 99 -7.29 -8.56 5.84
CA VAL A 99 -7.81 -8.60 7.21
C VAL A 99 -8.50 -9.93 7.45
N VAL A 100 -8.11 -10.64 8.51
CA VAL A 100 -8.76 -11.86 8.97
C VAL A 100 -9.44 -11.57 10.30
N SER A 101 -10.74 -11.82 10.40
CA SER A 101 -11.51 -11.68 11.63
C SER A 101 -11.88 -13.05 12.18
N GLU A 102 -11.31 -13.38 13.34
CA GLU A 102 -11.56 -14.59 14.10
C GLU A 102 -12.59 -14.30 15.19
N VAL A 103 -13.76 -14.93 15.12
CA VAL A 103 -14.78 -14.80 16.17
C VAL A 103 -14.39 -15.67 17.36
N LEU A 104 -14.08 -15.03 18.49
CA LEU A 104 -13.69 -15.72 19.71
C LEU A 104 -14.89 -16.08 20.58
N SER A 105 -15.93 -15.25 20.56
CA SER A 105 -17.20 -15.49 21.24
C SER A 105 -18.36 -14.81 20.49
N SER A 106 -19.54 -15.40 20.52
CA SER A 106 -20.71 -14.92 19.78
C SER A 106 -21.99 -14.98 20.61
N ASN A 107 -22.58 -13.82 20.89
CA ASN A 107 -23.98 -13.72 21.33
C ASN A 107 -24.77 -12.59 20.63
N GLY A 108 -24.22 -12.00 19.57
CA GLY A 108 -24.87 -10.90 18.86
C GLY A 108 -24.00 -10.35 17.73
N SER A 109 -24.57 -10.22 16.54
CA SER A 109 -23.98 -9.64 15.31
C SER A 109 -22.44 -9.56 15.25
N THR A 110 -21.79 -10.71 15.17
CA THR A 110 -20.32 -10.82 15.02
C THR A 110 -19.81 -10.22 13.71
N SER A 111 -20.66 -10.08 12.70
CA SER A 111 -20.34 -9.36 11.45
C SER A 111 -20.18 -7.86 11.66
N GLN A 112 -20.90 -7.26 12.62
CA GLN A 112 -20.68 -5.87 13.01
C GLN A 112 -19.47 -5.73 13.93
N GLY A 113 -19.26 -6.72 14.82
CA GLY A 113 -18.05 -6.83 15.62
C GLY A 113 -16.78 -6.93 14.76
N SER A 114 -16.82 -7.65 13.63
CA SER A 114 -15.68 -7.75 12.71
C SER A 114 -15.39 -6.46 11.97
N ILE A 115 -16.38 -5.60 11.71
CA ILE A 115 -16.15 -4.26 11.12
C ILE A 115 -15.40 -3.38 12.11
N CYS A 116 -15.83 -3.36 13.38
CA CYS A 116 -15.17 -2.62 14.43
C CYS A 116 -13.74 -3.14 14.69
N GLY A 117 -13.58 -4.46 14.80
CA GLY A 117 -12.28 -5.11 14.97
C GLY A 117 -11.33 -4.83 13.80
N SER A 118 -11.83 -4.93 12.56
CA SER A 118 -11.04 -4.64 11.36
C SER A 118 -10.61 -3.19 11.28
N THR A 119 -11.48 -2.25 11.65
CA THR A 119 -11.13 -0.82 11.70
C THR A 119 -9.97 -0.58 12.66
N LEU A 120 -10.05 -1.15 13.87
CA LEU A 120 -8.97 -1.09 14.85
C LEU A 120 -7.67 -1.70 14.31
N ALA A 121 -7.75 -2.89 13.68
CA ALA A 121 -6.58 -3.58 13.12
C ALA A 121 -5.94 -2.82 11.94
N LEU A 122 -6.74 -2.17 11.09
CA LEU A 122 -6.27 -1.33 9.99
C LEU A 122 -5.55 -0.09 10.51
N MET A 123 -6.14 0.60 11.49
CA MET A 123 -5.53 1.76 12.14
C MET A 123 -4.24 1.38 12.86
N ASP A 124 -4.23 0.26 13.59
CA ASP A 124 -3.06 -0.28 14.26
C ASP A 124 -1.94 -0.68 13.28
N ALA A 125 -2.30 -1.16 12.09
CA ALA A 125 -1.36 -1.47 11.02
C ALA A 125 -0.77 -0.24 10.30
N GLY A 126 -1.22 0.96 10.64
CA GLY A 126 -0.82 2.20 9.97
C GLY A 126 -1.45 2.37 8.59
N VAL A 127 -2.58 1.71 8.31
CA VAL A 127 -3.34 1.95 7.08
C VAL A 127 -4.06 3.30 7.20
N PRO A 128 -3.80 4.28 6.32
CA PRO A 128 -4.38 5.61 6.40
C PRO A 128 -5.84 5.60 5.89
N ILE A 129 -6.73 4.92 6.62
CA ILE A 129 -8.16 4.90 6.31
C ILE A 129 -8.76 6.31 6.44
N LYS A 130 -9.68 6.65 5.54
CA LYS A 130 -10.26 8.02 5.45
C LYS A 130 -11.03 8.43 6.71
N ALA A 131 -11.63 7.46 7.40
CA ALA A 131 -12.33 7.63 8.66
C ALA A 131 -12.58 6.25 9.30
N PRO A 132 -12.65 6.16 10.64
CA PRO A 132 -13.02 4.92 11.32
C PRO A 132 -14.48 4.55 11.06
N VAL A 133 -14.73 3.25 10.89
CA VAL A 133 -16.05 2.66 10.63
C VAL A 133 -16.47 1.81 11.82
N ALA A 134 -17.69 2.00 12.31
CA ALA A 134 -18.29 1.11 13.29
C ALA A 134 -19.55 0.47 12.73
N GLY A 135 -19.83 -0.74 13.19
CA GLY A 135 -21.03 -1.51 12.86
C GLY A 135 -21.94 -1.69 14.07
N ILE A 136 -23.25 -1.73 13.83
CA ILE A 136 -24.27 -2.02 14.84
C ILE A 136 -25.43 -2.78 14.21
N SER A 137 -26.16 -3.54 15.01
CA SER A 137 -27.39 -4.23 14.62
C SER A 137 -28.58 -3.67 15.38
N CYS A 138 -29.75 -3.71 14.74
CA CYS A 138 -31.03 -3.30 15.27
C CYS A 138 -32.07 -4.37 14.96
N GLY A 139 -32.94 -4.65 15.92
CA GLY A 139 -34.07 -5.56 15.77
C GLY A 139 -35.40 -4.82 15.74
N LEU A 140 -36.46 -5.56 15.41
CA LEU A 140 -37.84 -5.12 15.49
C LEU A 140 -38.69 -6.22 16.14
N ILE A 141 -39.59 -5.83 17.03
CA ILE A 141 -40.77 -6.63 17.40
C ILE A 141 -42.00 -5.81 17.05
N GLN A 142 -42.97 -6.43 16.40
CA GLN A 142 -44.25 -5.83 16.08
C GLN A 142 -45.36 -6.57 16.84
N ASP A 143 -46.29 -5.80 17.39
CA ASP A 143 -47.47 -6.34 18.05
C ASP A 143 -48.58 -6.59 17.02
N ASP A 144 -49.47 -7.54 17.30
CA ASP A 144 -50.68 -7.82 16.49
C ASP A 144 -51.57 -6.57 16.29
N ASN A 145 -51.47 -5.60 17.21
CA ASN A 145 -52.22 -4.34 17.16
C ASN A 145 -51.57 -3.26 16.27
N GLY A 146 -50.45 -3.58 15.60
CA GLY A 146 -49.70 -2.67 14.73
C GLY A 146 -48.72 -1.73 15.46
N GLY A 147 -48.57 -1.89 16.79
CA GLY A 147 -47.48 -1.27 17.55
C GLY A 147 -46.15 -1.90 17.22
N PHE A 148 -45.05 -1.18 17.37
CA PHE A 148 -43.71 -1.73 17.14
C PHE A 148 -42.71 -1.18 18.15
N THR A 149 -41.65 -1.95 18.39
CA THR A 149 -40.50 -1.54 19.21
C THR A 149 -39.21 -1.92 18.49
N THR A 150 -38.30 -0.97 18.36
CA THR A 150 -36.95 -1.22 17.86
C THR A 150 -35.98 -1.51 19.01
N PHE A 151 -35.02 -2.40 18.78
CA PHE A 151 -34.01 -2.78 19.77
C PHE A 151 -32.63 -2.53 19.19
N ILE A 152 -31.71 -2.03 20.01
CA ILE A 152 -30.33 -1.80 19.61
C ILE A 152 -29.43 -2.93 20.13
N ASP A 153 -28.43 -3.27 19.35
CA ASP A 153 -27.44 -4.31 19.68
C ASP A 153 -28.04 -5.67 20.03
N ILE A 154 -28.86 -6.18 19.11
CA ILE A 154 -29.59 -7.42 19.34
C ILE A 154 -28.70 -8.63 19.63
N GLN A 155 -29.14 -9.41 20.60
CA GLN A 155 -28.61 -10.72 20.93
C GLN A 155 -29.12 -11.78 19.94
N GLY A 156 -28.47 -12.95 19.92
CA GLY A 156 -28.90 -14.06 19.07
C GLY A 156 -30.34 -14.52 19.33
N VAL A 157 -30.80 -14.43 20.59
CA VAL A 157 -32.19 -14.75 20.96
C VAL A 157 -33.19 -13.70 20.46
N GLU A 158 -32.81 -12.42 20.48
CA GLU A 158 -33.64 -11.31 20.02
C GLU A 158 -33.73 -11.30 18.48
N ASP A 159 -32.65 -11.62 17.77
CA ASP A 159 -32.70 -11.89 16.34
C ASP A 159 -33.65 -13.05 16.05
N PHE A 160 -33.50 -14.19 16.72
CA PHE A 160 -34.35 -15.37 16.45
C PHE A 160 -35.84 -15.07 16.57
N HIS A 161 -36.25 -14.34 17.62
CA HIS A 161 -37.65 -14.00 17.89
C HIS A 161 -38.14 -12.71 17.23
N GLY A 162 -37.23 -11.84 16.78
CA GLY A 162 -37.56 -10.57 16.14
C GLY A 162 -37.99 -10.73 14.68
N GLU A 163 -38.67 -9.70 14.17
CA GLU A 163 -39.22 -9.63 12.82
C GLU A 163 -38.25 -9.03 11.79
N MET A 164 -37.20 -8.37 12.27
CA MET A 164 -36.19 -7.70 11.45
C MET A 164 -34.82 -7.85 12.08
N ASP A 165 -33.81 -8.15 11.26
CA ASP A 165 -32.39 -8.00 11.58
C ASP A 165 -31.80 -6.95 10.64
N PHE A 166 -31.56 -5.76 11.19
CA PHE A 166 -31.07 -4.59 10.46
C PHE A 166 -29.66 -4.24 10.91
N LYS A 167 -28.68 -4.41 10.02
CA LYS A 167 -27.27 -4.13 10.28
C LYS A 167 -26.83 -2.89 9.53
N VAL A 168 -26.21 -1.96 10.25
CA VAL A 168 -25.74 -0.69 9.70
C VAL A 168 -24.30 -0.46 10.11
N ALA A 169 -23.46 -0.22 9.11
CA ALA A 169 -22.07 0.17 9.30
C ALA A 169 -21.79 1.52 8.66
N GLY A 170 -20.88 2.29 9.26
CA GLY A 170 -20.54 3.59 8.71
C GLY A 170 -19.57 4.40 9.56
N THR A 171 -19.26 5.57 9.05
CA THR A 171 -18.47 6.59 9.74
C THR A 171 -19.40 7.59 10.44
N LYS A 172 -18.82 8.63 11.06
CA LYS A 172 -19.58 9.81 11.49
C LYS A 172 -20.18 10.63 10.35
N LYS A 173 -19.64 10.52 9.14
CA LYS A 173 -20.08 11.30 7.96
C LYS A 173 -21.23 10.63 7.21
N GLY A 174 -21.40 9.32 7.36
CA GLY A 174 -22.41 8.58 6.61
C GLY A 174 -22.26 7.08 6.74
N ILE A 175 -23.23 6.38 6.16
CA ILE A 175 -23.32 4.92 6.14
C ILE A 175 -22.45 4.38 4.99
N THR A 176 -21.73 3.30 5.25
CA THR A 176 -20.91 2.60 4.25
C THR A 176 -21.54 1.28 3.80
N ALA A 177 -22.29 0.61 4.69
CA ALA A 177 -23.04 -0.59 4.32
C ALA A 177 -24.32 -0.72 5.15
N ILE A 178 -25.34 -1.32 4.52
CA ILE A 178 -26.59 -1.74 5.14
C ILE A 178 -26.84 -3.18 4.72
N GLN A 179 -27.26 -4.02 5.66
CA GLN A 179 -27.85 -5.32 5.39
C GLN A 179 -29.16 -5.41 6.18
N MET A 180 -30.21 -5.91 5.53
CA MET A 180 -31.52 -6.05 6.15
C MET A 180 -32.10 -7.41 5.79
N ASP A 181 -32.48 -8.17 6.80
CA ASP A 181 -33.24 -9.40 6.68
C ASP A 181 -34.60 -9.19 7.37
N LEU A 182 -35.68 -9.40 6.61
CA LEU A 182 -37.06 -9.25 7.07
C LEU A 182 -37.72 -10.62 7.19
N LYS A 183 -38.51 -10.79 8.26
CA LYS A 183 -39.36 -11.96 8.47
C LYS A 183 -40.86 -11.63 8.38
N ASN A 184 -41.20 -10.34 8.29
CA ASN A 184 -42.56 -9.85 8.10
C ASN A 184 -42.81 -9.38 6.64
N ASP A 185 -44.05 -9.01 6.34
CA ASP A 185 -44.48 -8.62 4.98
C ASP A 185 -43.94 -7.26 4.52
N GLY A 186 -43.27 -6.50 5.40
CA GLY A 186 -42.61 -5.24 5.05
C GLY A 186 -42.49 -4.26 6.21
N LEU A 187 -41.73 -3.19 5.98
CA LEU A 187 -41.51 -2.11 6.96
C LEU A 187 -42.24 -0.83 6.57
N SER A 188 -42.87 -0.19 7.56
CA SER A 188 -43.37 1.18 7.39
C SER A 188 -42.20 2.19 7.32
N HIS A 189 -42.44 3.34 6.70
CA HIS A 189 -41.44 4.41 6.66
C HIS A 189 -41.02 4.89 8.08
N ALA A 190 -41.95 4.83 9.05
CA ALA A 190 -41.67 5.18 10.44
C ALA A 190 -40.66 4.22 11.06
N ILE A 191 -40.82 2.90 10.85
CA ILE A 191 -39.88 1.88 11.36
C ILE A 191 -38.49 2.07 10.76
N ILE A 192 -38.39 2.29 9.46
CA ILE A 192 -37.09 2.51 8.78
C ILE A 192 -36.40 3.75 9.34
N LYS A 193 -37.14 4.84 9.53
CA LYS A 193 -36.61 6.09 10.07
C LYS A 193 -36.07 5.88 11.48
N GLU A 194 -36.84 5.25 12.36
CA GLU A 194 -36.44 4.97 13.74
C GLU A 194 -35.20 4.05 13.79
N ALA A 195 -35.19 2.98 12.99
CA ALA A 195 -34.05 2.06 12.90
C ALA A 195 -32.76 2.77 12.44
N LEU A 196 -32.84 3.71 11.49
CA LEU A 196 -31.70 4.51 11.05
C LEU A 196 -31.23 5.52 12.11
N GLU A 197 -32.15 6.12 12.87
CA GLU A 197 -31.83 7.06 13.95
C GLU A 197 -31.14 6.34 15.12
N ILE A 198 -31.73 5.26 15.63
CA ILE A 198 -31.17 4.52 16.78
C ILE A 198 -29.81 3.88 16.43
N THR A 199 -29.65 3.35 15.20
CA THR A 199 -28.36 2.80 14.75
C THR A 199 -27.30 3.86 14.52
N LYS A 200 -27.69 5.10 14.16
CA LYS A 200 -26.74 6.20 14.06
C LYS A 200 -26.16 6.57 15.42
N ASP A 201 -27.03 6.74 16.43
CA ASP A 201 -26.61 7.14 17.77
C ASP A 201 -25.71 6.08 18.41
N ALA A 202 -26.10 4.81 18.31
CA ALA A 202 -25.31 3.69 18.82
C ALA A 202 -23.97 3.52 18.09
N ARG A 203 -23.95 3.72 16.76
CA ARG A 203 -22.70 3.71 15.99
C ARG A 203 -21.76 4.83 16.44
N PHE A 204 -22.30 6.00 16.76
CA PHE A 204 -21.50 7.13 17.25
C PHE A 204 -20.95 6.83 18.64
N ALA A 205 -21.76 6.27 19.55
CA ALA A 205 -21.31 5.83 20.85
C ALA A 205 -20.17 4.79 20.76
N ILE A 206 -20.29 3.78 19.89
CA ILE A 206 -19.21 2.81 19.66
C ILE A 206 -17.93 3.49 19.17
N LEU A 207 -18.04 4.45 18.24
CA LEU A 207 -16.87 5.19 17.77
C LEU A 207 -16.23 6.03 18.89
N ASP A 208 -17.03 6.83 19.58
CA ASP A 208 -16.56 7.86 20.50
C ASP A 208 -16.13 7.34 21.87
N GLU A 209 -16.88 6.38 22.40
CA GLU A 209 -16.68 5.91 23.76
C GLU A 209 -15.79 4.66 23.80
N ILE A 210 -15.71 3.90 22.70
CA ILE A 210 -15.04 2.59 22.69
C ILE A 210 -13.83 2.55 21.76
N MET A 211 -13.99 2.95 20.49
CA MET A 211 -12.94 2.75 19.49
C MET A 211 -11.89 3.88 19.50
N LEU A 212 -12.31 5.13 19.38
CA LEU A 212 -11.41 6.29 19.33
C LEU A 212 -10.57 6.47 20.60
N PRO A 213 -11.07 6.17 21.83
CA PRO A 213 -10.23 6.19 23.03
C PRO A 213 -9.12 5.12 23.03
N CYS A 214 -9.31 4.02 22.29
CA CYS A 214 -8.31 2.98 22.13
C CYS A 214 -7.25 3.37 21.09
N ILE A 215 -7.68 3.90 19.95
CA ILE A 215 -6.81 4.40 18.88
C ILE A 215 -7.50 5.57 18.17
N ALA A 216 -6.99 6.80 18.37
CA ALA A 216 -7.65 8.01 17.89
C ALA A 216 -7.52 8.20 16.37
N GLU A 217 -6.39 7.80 15.81
CA GLU A 217 -6.05 7.89 14.39
C GLU A 217 -5.16 6.71 13.97
N PRO A 218 -5.08 6.38 12.67
CA PRO A 218 -4.12 5.38 12.20
C PRO A 218 -2.70 5.68 12.67
N ARG A 219 -1.92 4.64 12.97
CA ARG A 219 -0.51 4.84 13.30
C ARG A 219 0.20 5.58 12.16
N PRO A 220 1.12 6.51 12.45
CA PRO A 220 1.78 7.32 11.44
C PRO A 220 2.67 6.49 10.50
N GLU A 221 3.16 5.35 10.98
CA GLU A 221 3.98 4.43 10.20
C GLU A 221 3.42 3.02 10.29
N VAL A 222 3.59 2.25 9.20
CA VAL A 222 3.32 0.81 9.20
C VAL A 222 4.25 0.08 10.17
N ALA A 223 3.78 -1.04 10.72
CA ALA A 223 4.53 -1.83 11.69
C ALA A 223 5.97 -2.17 11.24
N PRO A 224 6.93 -2.31 12.17
CA PRO A 224 8.31 -2.68 11.83
C PRO A 224 8.44 -4.01 11.10
N THR A 225 7.47 -4.92 11.30
CA THR A 225 7.42 -6.22 10.62
C THR A 225 6.76 -6.16 9.24
N ALA A 226 6.09 -5.06 8.91
CA ALA A 226 5.48 -4.86 7.61
C ALA A 226 6.54 -4.43 6.58
N PRO A 227 6.43 -4.87 5.31
CA PRO A 227 7.35 -4.43 4.27
C PRO A 227 7.28 -2.91 4.11
N LYS A 228 8.42 -2.24 4.16
CA LYS A 228 8.50 -0.80 3.84
C LYS A 228 8.47 -0.65 2.33
N MET A 229 7.64 0.26 1.83
CA MET A 229 7.50 0.52 0.40
C MET A 229 8.08 1.86 0.01
N VAL A 230 8.82 1.87 -1.08
CA VAL A 230 9.32 3.07 -1.75
C VAL A 230 8.76 3.08 -3.16
N LYS A 231 8.09 4.18 -3.52
CA LYS A 231 7.60 4.44 -4.87
C LYS A 231 8.61 5.28 -5.62
N MET A 232 8.87 4.92 -6.88
CA MET A 232 9.57 5.78 -7.84
C MET A 232 8.91 5.68 -9.21
N LYS A 233 9.12 6.68 -10.05
CA LYS A 233 8.61 6.71 -11.43
C LYS A 233 9.77 6.82 -12.40
N ILE A 234 9.73 6.03 -13.46
CA ILE A 234 10.70 6.02 -14.54
C ILE A 234 10.00 6.25 -15.89
N ASP A 235 10.78 6.59 -16.91
CA ASP A 235 10.26 6.67 -18.27
C ASP A 235 9.89 5.26 -18.79
N VAL A 236 8.77 5.16 -19.49
CA VAL A 236 8.21 3.88 -20.01
C VAL A 236 9.22 3.14 -20.89
N ASP A 237 10.00 3.87 -21.67
CA ASP A 237 11.03 3.31 -22.54
C ASP A 237 12.15 2.58 -21.78
N LYS A 238 12.32 2.90 -20.49
CA LYS A 238 13.37 2.37 -19.62
C LYS A 238 12.95 1.15 -18.80
N ILE A 239 11.66 0.80 -18.81
CA ILE A 239 11.14 -0.41 -18.14
C ILE A 239 11.91 -1.65 -18.62
N ARG A 240 12.16 -1.76 -19.92
CA ARG A 240 12.90 -2.90 -20.51
C ARG A 240 14.34 -3.01 -20.00
N GLU A 241 15.00 -1.89 -19.71
CA GLU A 241 16.38 -1.86 -19.18
C GLU A 241 16.41 -2.35 -17.72
N VAL A 242 15.40 -1.97 -16.92
CA VAL A 242 15.29 -2.38 -15.50
C VAL A 242 14.90 -3.85 -15.35
N ILE A 243 13.96 -4.34 -16.16
CA ILE A 243 13.58 -5.76 -16.15
C ILE A 243 14.74 -6.62 -16.70
N GLY A 244 15.39 -6.15 -17.78
CA GLY A 244 16.40 -6.89 -18.51
C GLY A 244 15.83 -8.06 -19.33
N SER A 245 16.68 -8.73 -20.11
CA SER A 245 16.25 -9.85 -20.95
C SER A 245 15.73 -11.02 -20.10
N GLY A 246 14.42 -11.28 -20.20
CA GLY A 246 13.74 -12.34 -19.44
C GLY A 246 13.69 -12.11 -17.92
N GLY A 247 13.78 -10.86 -17.45
CA GLY A 247 13.73 -10.55 -16.01
C GLY A 247 15.04 -10.76 -15.25
N LYS A 248 16.16 -10.99 -15.95
CA LYS A 248 17.46 -11.27 -15.29
C LYS A 248 17.97 -10.13 -14.42
N VAL A 249 17.77 -8.88 -14.84
CA VAL A 249 18.29 -7.72 -14.11
C VAL A 249 17.47 -7.51 -12.85
N ILE A 250 16.14 -7.47 -12.96
CA ILE A 250 15.27 -7.33 -11.78
C ILE A 250 15.45 -8.47 -10.77
N GLN A 251 15.57 -9.73 -11.24
CA GLN A 251 15.85 -10.87 -10.36
C GLN A 251 17.19 -10.73 -9.63
N LYS A 252 18.22 -10.19 -10.30
CA LYS A 252 19.52 -9.92 -9.67
C LYS A 252 19.40 -8.81 -8.62
N ILE A 253 18.68 -7.72 -8.90
CA ILE A 253 18.47 -6.64 -7.92
C ILE A 253 17.74 -7.18 -6.69
N CYS A 254 16.68 -7.97 -6.89
CA CYS A 254 15.96 -8.61 -5.79
C CYS A 254 16.86 -9.57 -4.98
N ALA A 255 17.73 -10.33 -5.65
CA ALA A 255 18.66 -11.24 -4.98
C ALA A 255 19.76 -10.51 -4.19
N ASP A 256 20.30 -9.42 -4.74
CA ASP A 256 21.39 -8.65 -4.13
C ASP A 256 20.90 -7.79 -2.95
N THR A 257 19.66 -7.30 -3.00
CA THR A 257 19.11 -6.37 -2.00
C THR A 257 18.14 -7.01 -1.02
N GLY A 258 17.56 -8.16 -1.38
CA GLY A 258 16.47 -8.80 -0.64
C GLY A 258 15.12 -8.07 -0.79
N ALA A 259 15.04 -7.01 -1.60
CA ALA A 259 13.80 -6.29 -1.85
C ALA A 259 12.97 -7.00 -2.94
N LYS A 260 11.64 -6.94 -2.82
CA LYS A 260 10.70 -7.23 -3.91
C LYS A 260 10.47 -5.97 -4.73
N ILE A 261 10.44 -6.11 -6.04
CA ILE A 261 10.26 -4.98 -6.96
C ILE A 261 9.10 -5.33 -7.90
N ASP A 262 8.05 -4.53 -7.88
CA ASP A 262 6.93 -4.59 -8.81
C ASP A 262 7.02 -3.37 -9.75
N ILE A 263 6.84 -3.61 -11.05
CA ILE A 263 6.90 -2.57 -12.09
C ILE A 263 5.58 -2.60 -12.86
N GLU A 264 4.93 -1.45 -12.92
CA GLU A 264 3.73 -1.21 -13.69
C GLU A 264 4.06 -0.75 -15.12
N ASP A 265 3.14 -0.99 -16.05
CA ASP A 265 3.28 -0.64 -17.46
C ASP A 265 3.37 0.89 -17.69
N ASP A 266 2.95 1.70 -16.72
CA ASP A 266 3.02 3.17 -16.74
C ASP A 266 4.38 3.74 -16.29
N GLY A 267 5.33 2.86 -15.94
CA GLY A 267 6.67 3.23 -15.43
C GLY A 267 6.73 3.46 -13.92
N THR A 268 5.66 3.19 -13.18
CA THR A 268 5.69 3.21 -11.71
C THR A 268 6.37 1.95 -11.18
N ILE A 269 7.33 2.13 -10.29
CA ILE A 269 8.05 1.04 -9.61
C ILE A 269 7.77 1.10 -8.12
N TYR A 270 7.32 -0.02 -7.57
CA TYR A 270 7.13 -0.24 -6.14
C TYR A 270 8.24 -1.16 -5.62
N ILE A 271 9.03 -0.65 -4.68
CA ILE A 271 10.14 -1.37 -4.05
C ILE A 271 9.76 -1.67 -2.61
N ALA A 272 9.59 -2.95 -2.28
CA ALA A 272 9.21 -3.40 -0.95
C ALA A 272 10.35 -4.20 -0.30
N GLY A 273 10.73 -3.87 0.93
CA GLY A 273 11.79 -4.56 1.67
C GLY A 273 11.46 -4.66 3.15
N GLU A 274 12.09 -5.60 3.84
CA GLU A 274 11.95 -5.74 5.30
C GLU A 274 12.53 -4.52 6.03
N ASN A 275 13.57 -3.92 5.47
CA ASN A 275 14.27 -2.76 6.03
C ASN A 275 14.32 -1.61 5.02
N ALA A 276 14.32 -0.37 5.53
CA ALA A 276 14.50 0.83 4.72
C ALA A 276 15.80 0.81 3.90
N GLU A 277 16.88 0.26 4.47
CA GLU A 277 18.19 0.13 3.80
C GLU A 277 18.12 -0.75 2.55
N SER A 278 17.36 -1.85 2.59
CA SER A 278 17.15 -2.73 1.43
C SER A 278 16.40 -2.01 0.31
N CYS A 279 15.37 -1.23 0.66
CA CYS A 279 14.64 -0.42 -0.30
C CYS A 279 15.53 0.67 -0.93
N ASP A 280 16.34 1.36 -0.13
CA ASP A 280 17.24 2.41 -0.60
C ASP A 280 18.35 1.86 -1.50
N ALA A 281 18.88 0.67 -1.18
CA ALA A 281 19.86 -0.01 -2.02
C ALA A 281 19.26 -0.37 -3.39
N ALA A 282 18.06 -0.97 -3.41
CA ALA A 282 17.35 -1.30 -4.65
C ALA A 282 17.04 -0.04 -5.48
N LYS A 283 16.56 1.02 -4.81
CA LYS A 283 16.27 2.31 -5.45
C LYS A 283 17.52 2.89 -6.13
N LYS A 284 18.67 2.92 -5.45
CA LYS A 284 19.92 3.42 -6.02
C LYS A 284 20.36 2.62 -7.24
N ILE A 285 20.22 1.29 -7.22
CA ILE A 285 20.57 0.44 -8.36
C ILE A 285 19.66 0.76 -9.56
N ILE A 286 18.35 0.89 -9.33
CA ILE A 286 17.39 1.24 -10.39
C ILE A 286 17.69 2.65 -10.93
N GLU A 287 17.88 3.65 -10.08
CA GLU A 287 18.25 5.02 -10.49
C GLU A 287 19.51 5.02 -11.36
N THR A 288 20.49 4.18 -11.02
CA THR A 288 21.74 4.03 -11.77
C THR A 288 21.52 3.44 -13.17
N ILE A 289 20.63 2.45 -13.29
CA ILE A 289 20.28 1.82 -14.58
C ILE A 289 19.54 2.83 -15.47
N VAL A 290 18.57 3.52 -14.90
CA VAL A 290 17.66 4.42 -15.61
C VAL A 290 18.37 5.74 -15.94
N PHE A 291 19.42 6.11 -15.21
CA PHE A 291 20.16 7.36 -15.35
C PHE A 291 20.46 7.71 -16.81
N VAL A 292 19.82 8.74 -17.35
CA VAL A 292 20.14 9.27 -18.68
C VAL A 292 20.96 10.54 -18.51
N PRO A 293 22.20 10.59 -19.02
CA PRO A 293 22.99 11.82 -18.98
C PRO A 293 22.29 12.92 -19.79
N GLN A 294 22.06 14.07 -19.17
CA GLN A 294 21.38 15.21 -19.79
C GLN A 294 22.38 16.14 -20.49
N VAL A 295 22.06 16.58 -21.71
CA VAL A 295 22.86 17.57 -22.44
C VAL A 295 22.95 18.85 -21.62
N GLY A 296 24.16 19.33 -21.42
CA GLY A 296 24.46 20.54 -20.64
C GLY A 296 24.76 20.31 -19.17
N GLN A 297 24.54 19.12 -18.60
CA GLN A 297 24.91 18.82 -17.21
C GLN A 297 26.39 18.45 -17.05
N LEU A 298 26.93 18.78 -15.86
CA LEU A 298 28.25 18.40 -15.39
C LEU A 298 28.16 17.08 -14.65
N TYR A 299 29.02 16.12 -14.99
CA TYR A 299 29.14 14.84 -14.33
C TYR A 299 30.58 14.59 -13.91
N TYR A 300 30.75 13.84 -12.82
CA TYR A 300 32.04 13.40 -12.34
C TYR A 300 32.18 11.91 -12.58
N GLY A 301 33.03 11.53 -13.53
CA GLY A 301 33.12 10.16 -14.03
C GLY A 301 34.55 9.65 -14.13
N LYS A 302 34.70 8.33 -14.22
CA LYS A 302 36.00 7.65 -14.27
C LYS A 302 36.40 7.36 -15.70
N VAL A 303 37.66 7.64 -16.06
CA VAL A 303 38.21 7.25 -17.36
C VAL A 303 38.37 5.72 -17.41
N VAL A 304 37.55 5.05 -18.21
CA VAL A 304 37.54 3.59 -18.36
C VAL A 304 38.38 3.11 -19.53
N ARG A 305 38.49 3.90 -20.60
CA ARG A 305 39.28 3.53 -21.79
C ARG A 305 39.82 4.76 -22.49
N ILE A 306 41.04 4.67 -23.01
CA ILE A 306 41.64 5.70 -23.85
C ILE A 306 41.89 5.11 -25.24
N LEU A 307 41.56 5.87 -26.28
CA LEU A 307 41.90 5.60 -27.68
C LEU A 307 42.61 6.83 -28.26
N GLN A 308 43.26 6.67 -29.41
CA GLN A 308 44.05 7.74 -30.05
C GLN A 308 43.23 9.01 -30.37
N PHE A 309 41.91 8.90 -30.51
CA PHE A 309 41.01 10.01 -30.85
C PHE A 309 40.18 10.54 -29.66
N GLY A 310 40.28 9.93 -28.48
CA GLY A 310 39.51 10.37 -27.32
C GLY A 310 39.56 9.45 -26.10
N ALA A 311 39.02 9.93 -24.98
CA ALA A 311 38.88 9.20 -23.74
C ALA A 311 37.41 8.85 -23.48
N PHE A 312 37.13 7.62 -23.07
CA PHE A 312 35.82 7.16 -22.61
C PHE A 312 35.75 7.31 -21.11
N VAL A 313 34.72 8.03 -20.65
CA VAL A 313 34.45 8.33 -19.26
C VAL A 313 33.14 7.67 -18.89
N GLU A 314 33.18 6.79 -17.89
CA GLU A 314 32.01 6.14 -17.32
C GLU A 314 31.28 7.14 -16.42
N LEU A 315 30.04 7.48 -16.81
CA LEU A 315 29.18 8.42 -16.07
C LEU A 315 28.31 7.69 -15.06
N ALA A 316 27.87 6.49 -15.43
CA ALA A 316 27.15 5.53 -14.59
C ALA A 316 27.49 4.12 -15.11
N PRO A 317 27.40 3.07 -14.28
CA PRO A 317 27.58 1.68 -14.68
C PRO A 317 26.92 1.33 -16.03
N GLY A 318 27.76 1.07 -17.03
CA GLY A 318 27.32 0.71 -18.39
C GLY A 318 26.94 1.88 -19.32
N LYS A 319 27.11 3.13 -18.88
CA LYS A 319 26.94 4.34 -19.71
C LYS A 319 28.24 5.13 -19.79
N ASP A 320 28.92 4.92 -20.92
CA ASP A 320 30.15 5.63 -21.26
C ASP A 320 29.85 6.82 -22.17
N GLY A 321 30.48 7.96 -21.86
CA GLY A 321 30.56 9.09 -22.79
C GLY A 321 31.97 9.24 -23.34
N MET A 322 32.09 9.75 -24.55
CA MET A 322 33.38 9.95 -25.22
C MET A 322 33.77 11.43 -25.20
N VAL A 323 34.94 11.72 -24.64
CA VAL A 323 35.60 13.02 -24.77
C VAL A 323 36.55 12.97 -25.97
N HIS A 324 36.23 13.71 -27.02
CA HIS A 324 37.10 13.82 -28.19
C HIS A 324 38.40 14.56 -27.84
N ILE A 325 39.53 14.21 -28.48
CA ILE A 325 40.85 14.81 -28.19
C ILE A 325 40.87 16.35 -28.27
N SER A 326 40.08 16.93 -29.18
CA SER A 326 39.95 18.39 -29.32
C SER A 326 39.16 19.08 -28.21
N LYS A 327 38.49 18.32 -27.34
CA LYS A 327 37.66 18.80 -26.22
C LYS A 327 38.28 18.47 -24.85
N LEU A 328 39.49 17.90 -24.83
CA LEU A 328 40.25 17.57 -23.61
C LEU A 328 40.99 18.77 -23.00
N ALA A 329 41.36 19.79 -23.77
CA ALA A 329 42.07 20.94 -23.21
C ALA A 329 41.84 22.21 -24.04
N ASP A 330 42.15 23.37 -23.45
CA ASP A 330 42.13 24.66 -24.15
C ASP A 330 43.31 24.86 -25.13
N HIS A 331 44.31 23.98 -25.09
CA HIS A 331 45.49 23.96 -25.97
C HIS A 331 45.51 22.70 -26.85
N ARG A 332 46.36 22.69 -27.89
CA ARG A 332 46.50 21.54 -28.78
C ARG A 332 47.20 20.40 -28.04
N VAL A 333 46.53 19.26 -27.95
CA VAL A 333 47.02 18.04 -27.29
C VAL A 333 47.43 17.05 -28.38
N GLU A 334 48.67 16.53 -28.32
CA GLU A 334 49.14 15.54 -29.28
C GLU A 334 48.71 14.12 -28.90
N LYS A 335 48.69 13.78 -27.60
CA LYS A 335 48.19 12.47 -27.12
C LYS A 335 47.20 12.66 -25.98
N VAL A 336 46.13 11.85 -25.99
CA VAL A 336 45.11 11.85 -24.93
C VAL A 336 45.72 11.55 -23.55
N GLU A 337 46.74 10.69 -23.53
CA GLU A 337 47.53 10.29 -22.36
C GLU A 337 48.27 11.45 -21.68
N ASP A 338 48.51 12.56 -22.40
CA ASP A 338 49.17 13.74 -21.84
C ASP A 338 48.26 14.51 -20.85
N VAL A 339 46.95 14.25 -20.88
CA VAL A 339 45.94 14.99 -20.10
C VAL A 339 45.19 14.11 -19.12
N VAL A 340 44.90 12.86 -19.50
CA VAL A 340 44.09 11.93 -18.69
C VAL A 340 44.68 10.53 -18.72
N ASN A 341 44.69 9.84 -17.59
CA ASN A 341 45.08 8.44 -17.49
C ASN A 341 43.87 7.53 -17.28
N ILE A 342 44.01 6.26 -17.64
CA ILE A 342 43.01 5.24 -17.32
C ILE A 342 42.88 5.17 -15.80
N GLY A 343 41.66 5.35 -15.30
CA GLY A 343 41.34 5.34 -13.88
C GLY A 343 41.15 6.71 -13.24
N ASP A 344 41.47 7.81 -13.93
CA ASP A 344 41.31 9.16 -13.40
C ASP A 344 39.83 9.57 -13.28
N MET A 345 39.49 10.28 -12.21
CA MET A 345 38.16 10.85 -11.97
C MET A 345 38.13 12.30 -12.44
N ILE A 346 37.38 12.58 -13.51
CA ILE A 346 37.35 13.88 -14.18
C ILE A 346 35.93 14.45 -14.30
N TRP A 347 35.82 15.78 -14.24
CA TRP A 347 34.58 16.50 -14.49
C TRP A 347 34.36 16.68 -15.99
N VAL A 348 33.21 16.23 -16.48
CA VAL A 348 32.86 16.25 -17.91
C VAL A 348 31.47 16.82 -18.10
N LYS A 349 31.30 17.65 -19.15
CA LYS A 349 30.02 18.21 -19.53
C LYS A 349 29.47 17.44 -20.73
N VAL A 350 28.20 17.04 -20.68
CA VAL A 350 27.54 16.47 -21.86
C VAL A 350 27.29 17.58 -22.87
N THR A 351 27.90 17.49 -24.03
CA THR A 351 27.72 18.48 -25.10
C THR A 351 26.60 18.12 -26.04
N ASP A 352 26.45 16.83 -26.34
CA ASP A 352 25.46 16.34 -27.30
C ASP A 352 25.24 14.84 -27.16
N ILE A 353 24.11 14.34 -27.64
CA ILE A 353 23.80 12.91 -27.73
C ILE A 353 23.46 12.60 -29.20
N ASP A 354 24.30 11.80 -29.85
CA ASP A 354 24.12 11.36 -31.25
C ASP A 354 22.83 10.56 -31.43
N GLU A 355 22.29 10.48 -32.66
CA GLU A 355 21.10 9.70 -33.04
C GLU A 355 21.23 8.20 -32.69
N LYS A 356 22.47 7.71 -32.51
CA LYS A 356 22.79 6.36 -32.03
C LYS A 356 22.90 6.23 -30.51
N GLY A 357 22.52 7.25 -29.75
CA GLY A 357 22.56 7.27 -28.27
C GLY A 357 23.97 7.42 -27.67
N ARG A 358 24.97 7.83 -28.47
CA ARG A 358 26.35 8.03 -28.00
C ARG A 358 26.51 9.42 -27.38
N VAL A 359 26.97 9.45 -26.14
CA VAL A 359 27.11 10.67 -25.34
C VAL A 359 28.45 11.33 -25.64
N ASN A 360 28.42 12.53 -26.24
CA ASN A 360 29.62 13.33 -26.46
C ASN A 360 29.88 14.21 -25.24
N LEU A 361 31.11 14.14 -24.74
CA LEU A 361 31.55 14.83 -23.53
C LEU A 361 32.63 15.87 -23.85
N SER A 362 32.69 16.90 -23.02
CA SER A 362 33.73 17.94 -23.09
C SER A 362 34.28 18.24 -21.70
N TYR A 363 35.59 18.01 -21.54
CA TYR A 363 36.32 18.35 -20.32
C TYR A 363 36.63 19.85 -20.26
N LYS A 364 36.94 20.46 -21.42
CA LYS A 364 37.17 21.89 -21.55
C LYS A 364 35.95 22.73 -21.16
N ASP A 365 34.76 22.36 -21.63
CA ASP A 365 33.54 23.10 -21.33
C ASP A 365 33.13 22.91 -19.86
N ALA A 366 33.43 21.74 -19.27
CA ALA A 366 33.27 21.51 -17.84
C ALA A 366 34.16 22.40 -16.98
N LEU A 367 35.46 22.50 -17.32
CA LEU A 367 36.41 23.35 -16.61
C LEU A 367 36.05 24.84 -16.69
N LYS A 368 35.52 25.30 -17.82
CA LYS A 368 35.07 26.70 -17.97
C LYS A 368 33.87 26.99 -17.08
N GLU A 369 32.91 26.08 -17.02
CA GLU A 369 31.71 26.26 -16.21
C GLU A 369 31.99 26.13 -14.71
N ILE A 370 32.87 25.23 -14.30
CA ILE A 370 33.35 25.13 -12.91
C ILE A 370 34.10 26.39 -12.49
N LYS A 371 34.93 26.97 -13.38
CA LYS A 371 35.59 28.27 -13.14
C LYS A 371 34.57 29.41 -13.03
N ALA A 372 33.53 29.42 -13.86
CA ALA A 372 32.46 30.41 -13.81
C ALA A 372 31.63 30.30 -12.50
N LYS A 373 31.26 29.08 -12.10
CA LYS A 373 30.53 28.83 -10.83
C LYS A 373 31.34 29.17 -9.59
N LYS A 374 32.65 28.85 -9.59
CA LYS A 374 33.57 29.29 -8.52
C LYS A 374 33.75 30.80 -8.46
N ALA A 375 33.75 31.50 -9.61
CA ALA A 375 33.81 32.95 -9.66
C ALA A 375 32.48 33.63 -9.20
N ALA A 376 31.35 32.92 -9.33
CA ALA A 376 30.04 33.36 -8.87
C ALA A 376 29.72 32.98 -7.41
N GLY A 377 30.59 32.22 -6.72
CA GLY A 377 30.42 31.83 -5.32
C GLY A 377 29.54 30.60 -5.07
N GLU A 378 29.18 29.83 -6.09
CA GLU A 378 28.35 28.62 -5.95
C GLU A 378 29.20 27.36 -5.71
N SER A 379 28.75 26.47 -4.80
CA SER A 379 29.40 25.19 -4.58
C SER A 379 29.07 24.21 -5.71
N VAL A 380 30.10 23.70 -6.38
CA VAL A 380 29.98 22.55 -7.29
C VAL A 380 29.85 21.30 -6.40
N LYS A 381 28.62 20.80 -6.24
CA LYS A 381 28.35 19.51 -5.59
C LYS A 381 28.50 18.38 -6.59
#